data_AF-A0A8D8B495-F1
#
_entry.id   AF-A0A8D8B495-F1
#
_cell.length_a   1.000
_cell.length_b   1.000
_cell.length_c   1.000
_cell.angle_alpha   90.00
_cell.angle_beta   90.00
_cell.angle_gamma   90.00
#
_symmetry.space_group_name_H-M   'P 1'
#
loop_
_entity.id
_entity.type
_entity.pdbx_description
1 polymer ?
#
loop_
_entity_poly.entity_id
_entity_poly.type
_entity_poly.pdbx_seq_one_letter_code
_entity_poly.pdbx_strand_id
1 'polypeptide(L)'
;MKSKWPLVALVCLFLRTEAIDYRSWRCEPYEFFLDFYRCCSESKLSERSESSWTPTTYVLYEVNPSEGFNLRRDVYIRMAVFMRGLRRMPGWENTKLVLPPWSELHHWRSNTINQRNLTWGHFFDLESMRKFTEVIEAEQFFREFERWSTGNGRHEARKAVSINEYYRLTHFDDMFENGVFVDKFEQTPCTKALTKDAPGFMRLHATFEIDEFYCVRFQGAATLLYSMFKKFGPEKQPEIRTIFVGNAEVVLHDHWGNVDYWEARRSMRFSKTLVSIADEFRLHNFNSSNERDRVQRPASWTDEKPYRKAKGGDFLCAHLRRADFLYGR
;
A
#
# COMPACT_ATOMS: atom_id res chain seq x y z
N MET A 1 -23.35 -44.62 -14.94
CA MET A 1 -22.50 -44.05 -16.01
C MET A 1 -21.29 -43.36 -15.38
N LYS A 2 -20.13 -43.98 -15.60
CA LYS A 2 -18.72 -43.56 -15.44
C LYS A 2 -18.41 -42.26 -14.66
N SER A 3 -17.85 -42.48 -13.47
CA SER A 3 -16.96 -41.58 -12.73
C SER A 3 -15.87 -41.01 -13.65
N LYS A 4 -15.75 -39.67 -13.71
CA LYS A 4 -14.63 -38.94 -14.32
C LYS A 4 -13.69 -38.45 -13.20
N TRP A 5 -13.04 -39.38 -12.51
CA TRP A 5 -11.93 -39.11 -11.60
C TRP A 5 -10.59 -39.70 -12.11
N PRO A 6 -10.01 -39.26 -13.26
CA PRO A 6 -8.60 -39.57 -13.47
C PRO A 6 -7.68 -38.39 -13.84
N LEU A 7 -8.16 -37.14 -13.98
CA LEU A 7 -7.25 -36.04 -14.36
C LEU A 7 -6.67 -35.22 -13.19
N VAL A 8 -7.33 -35.17 -12.03
CA VAL A 8 -6.87 -34.35 -10.89
C VAL A 8 -5.76 -35.06 -10.08
N ALA A 9 -5.71 -36.39 -10.13
CA ALA A 9 -4.72 -37.18 -9.39
C ALA A 9 -3.30 -37.12 -10.00
N LEU A 10 -3.15 -36.68 -11.26
CA LEU A 10 -1.84 -36.70 -11.94
C LEU A 10 -0.97 -35.48 -11.64
N VAL A 11 -1.54 -34.37 -11.15
CA VAL A 11 -0.78 -33.13 -10.92
C VAL A 11 -0.11 -33.10 -9.54
N CYS A 12 -0.59 -33.89 -8.57
CA CYS A 12 -0.04 -33.91 -7.21
C CYS A 12 1.04 -35.00 -6.97
N LEU A 13 1.43 -35.77 -7.99
CA LEU A 13 2.37 -36.89 -7.82
C LEU A 13 3.87 -36.50 -7.93
N PHE A 14 4.20 -35.22 -8.15
CA PHE A 14 5.60 -34.78 -8.31
C PHE A 14 6.21 -34.03 -7.12
N LEU A 15 5.50 -33.85 -6.01
CA LEU A 15 6.08 -33.29 -4.79
C LEU A 15 5.80 -34.24 -3.61
N ARG A 16 6.60 -35.30 -3.51
CA ARG A 16 6.73 -36.05 -2.26
C ARG A 16 7.40 -35.13 -1.23
N THR A 17 6.63 -34.66 -0.25
CA THR A 17 6.92 -34.85 1.18
C THR A 17 5.75 -34.36 2.02
N GLU A 18 5.25 -35.27 2.85
CA GLU A 18 4.24 -35.14 3.92
C GLU A 18 2.75 -35.17 3.54
N ALA A 19 2.05 -36.10 4.20
CA ALA A 19 0.66 -36.46 3.95
C ALA A 19 -0.29 -35.36 4.45
N ILE A 20 -0.92 -34.67 3.50
CA ILE A 20 -1.99 -33.70 3.78
C ILE A 20 -3.29 -34.49 4.02
N ASP A 21 -3.88 -34.36 5.21
CA ASP A 21 -5.21 -34.92 5.50
C ASP A 21 -6.29 -34.11 4.77
N TYR A 22 -6.89 -34.72 3.75
CA TYR A 22 -7.89 -34.11 2.87
C TYR A 22 -9.31 -34.07 3.45
N ARG A 23 -9.55 -34.56 4.67
CA ARG A 23 -10.91 -34.66 5.23
C ARG A 23 -11.49 -33.36 5.79
N SER A 24 -10.72 -32.28 5.91
CA SER A 24 -11.18 -31.00 6.50
C SER A 24 -11.47 -29.87 5.49
N TRP A 25 -11.39 -30.13 4.18
CA TRP A 25 -11.44 -29.08 3.16
C TRP A 25 -12.85 -28.94 2.59
N ARG A 26 -13.49 -27.77 2.75
CA ARG A 26 -14.79 -27.44 2.16
C ARG A 26 -14.67 -26.38 1.04
N CYS A 27 -13.82 -26.61 0.04
CA CYS A 27 -13.77 -25.75 -1.15
C CYS A 27 -13.77 -26.59 -2.44
N GLU A 28 -14.49 -26.10 -3.45
CA GLU A 28 -14.54 -26.67 -4.80
C GLU A 28 -13.25 -26.37 -5.58
N PRO A 29 -12.80 -27.23 -6.52
CA PRO A 29 -11.50 -27.14 -7.20
C PRO A 29 -11.23 -25.82 -7.96
N TYR A 30 -12.28 -25.07 -8.32
CA TYR A 30 -12.15 -23.80 -9.04
C TYR A 30 -11.70 -22.64 -8.14
N GLU A 31 -12.00 -22.67 -6.83
CA GLU A 31 -11.61 -21.59 -5.90
C GLU A 31 -10.11 -21.63 -5.53
N PHE A 32 -9.43 -22.75 -5.76
CA PHE A 32 -8.00 -22.92 -5.47
C PHE A 32 -7.07 -22.12 -6.41
N PHE A 33 -7.49 -21.87 -7.66
CA PHE A 33 -6.67 -21.20 -8.67
C PHE A 33 -6.82 -19.67 -8.68
N LEU A 34 -7.88 -19.13 -8.09
CA LEU A 34 -8.16 -17.69 -8.07
C LEU A 34 -7.88 -17.05 -6.71
N ASP A 35 -7.88 -17.82 -5.63
CA ASP A 35 -7.84 -17.25 -4.29
C ASP A 35 -7.25 -18.22 -3.24
N PHE A 36 -5.94 -18.50 -3.36
CA PHE A 36 -5.18 -19.30 -2.39
C PHE A 36 -5.36 -18.78 -0.94
N TYR A 37 -5.58 -17.47 -0.76
CA TYR A 37 -5.71 -16.83 0.55
C TYR A 37 -7.07 -17.02 1.22
N ARG A 38 -8.14 -17.32 0.47
CA ARG A 38 -9.46 -17.59 1.07
C ARG A 38 -9.53 -18.92 1.81
N CYS A 39 -8.71 -19.89 1.43
CA CYS A 39 -8.69 -21.23 2.04
C CYS A 39 -7.86 -21.34 3.33
N CYS A 40 -6.99 -20.37 3.63
CA CYS A 40 -6.08 -20.44 4.79
C CYS A 40 -6.67 -19.91 6.11
N SER A 41 -7.94 -19.51 6.14
CA SER A 41 -8.57 -18.91 7.33
C SER A 41 -9.82 -19.69 7.73
N GLU A 42 -9.67 -20.94 8.18
CA GLU A 42 -10.68 -21.58 9.03
C GLU A 42 -10.16 -22.84 9.74
N SER A 43 -9.10 -22.73 10.55
CA SER A 43 -8.89 -23.69 11.65
C SER A 43 -7.93 -23.13 12.70
N LYS A 44 -8.49 -22.56 13.77
CA LYS A 44 -8.04 -22.68 15.18
C LYS A 44 -8.82 -21.69 16.06
N LEU A 45 -10.06 -22.04 16.35
CA LEU A 45 -10.76 -21.58 17.56
C LEU A 45 -10.51 -22.64 18.63
N SER A 46 -9.38 -22.57 19.32
CA SER A 46 -9.13 -23.37 20.51
C SER A 46 -7.97 -22.79 21.31
N GLU A 47 -8.26 -22.50 22.58
CA GLU A 47 -7.33 -22.16 23.67
C GLU A 47 -6.72 -20.74 23.64
N ARG A 48 -7.47 -19.81 24.23
CA ARG A 48 -7.00 -18.47 24.60
C ARG A 48 -6.56 -18.52 26.07
N SER A 49 -5.25 -18.62 26.30
CA SER A 49 -4.63 -18.32 27.59
C SER A 49 -3.42 -17.43 27.41
N GLU A 50 -3.27 -16.49 28.34
CA GLU A 50 -2.27 -15.41 28.44
C GLU A 50 -2.54 -14.17 27.56
N SER A 51 -2.41 -13.00 28.18
CA SER A 51 -2.48 -11.69 27.53
C SER A 51 -1.31 -11.54 26.57
N SER A 52 -1.42 -12.13 25.38
CA SER A 52 -0.40 -12.02 24.35
C SER A 52 -0.44 -10.62 23.77
N TRP A 53 0.58 -9.82 24.07
CA TRP A 53 0.85 -8.59 23.35
C TRP A 53 0.97 -8.92 21.86
N THR A 54 0.14 -8.30 21.02
CA THR A 54 0.25 -8.43 19.56
C THR A 54 1.23 -7.39 19.06
N PRO A 55 2.37 -7.78 18.46
CA PRO A 55 3.33 -6.83 17.86
C PRO A 55 2.62 -5.85 16.93
N THR A 56 2.97 -4.56 17.02
CA THR A 56 2.48 -3.54 16.08
C THR A 56 3.53 -3.30 15.02
N THR A 57 3.16 -3.43 13.75
CA THR A 57 4.07 -3.15 12.64
C THR A 57 3.63 -1.90 11.90
N TYR A 58 4.54 -0.95 11.70
CA TYR A 58 4.34 0.22 10.87
C TYR A 58 5.11 0.03 9.57
N VAL A 59 4.40 0.07 8.44
CA VAL A 59 5.01 0.06 7.11
C VAL A 59 4.98 1.49 6.59
N LEU A 60 6.16 2.06 6.42
CA LEU A 60 6.42 3.36 5.83
C LEU A 60 6.94 3.13 4.42
N TYR A 61 6.63 4.06 3.50
CA TYR A 61 7.16 3.97 2.15
C TYR A 61 7.45 5.36 1.58
N GLU A 62 8.34 5.40 0.60
CA GLU A 62 8.58 6.60 -0.18
C GLU A 62 8.72 6.26 -1.66
N VAL A 63 8.42 7.27 -2.49
CA VAL A 63 8.48 7.22 -3.95
C VAL A 63 9.54 8.19 -4.43
N ASN A 64 10.28 7.82 -5.48
CA ASN A 64 11.29 8.66 -6.11
C ASN A 64 10.84 10.14 -6.22
N PRO A 65 11.63 11.11 -5.73
CA PRO A 65 11.30 12.54 -5.75
C PRO A 65 10.85 13.10 -7.11
N SER A 66 11.33 12.53 -8.22
CA SER A 66 10.89 12.96 -9.57
C SER A 66 9.43 12.63 -9.86
N GLU A 67 8.82 11.70 -9.11
CA GLU A 67 7.47 11.22 -9.38
C GLU A 67 6.39 12.19 -8.94
N GLY A 68 5.44 12.41 -9.84
CA GLY A 68 4.34 13.34 -9.64
C GLY A 68 3.23 12.80 -8.73
N PHE A 69 2.30 13.69 -8.37
CA PHE A 69 1.15 13.40 -7.49
C PHE A 69 0.34 12.17 -7.94
N ASN A 70 0.07 12.03 -9.24
CA ASN A 70 -0.79 10.97 -9.74
C ASN A 70 -0.12 9.59 -9.77
N LEU A 71 1.19 9.50 -10.05
CA LEU A 71 1.89 8.22 -9.98
C LEU A 71 2.03 7.76 -8.52
N ARG A 72 2.30 8.68 -7.59
CA ARG A 72 2.32 8.39 -6.15
C ARG A 72 0.99 7.82 -5.63
N ARG A 73 -0.15 8.24 -6.19
CA ARG A 73 -1.47 7.66 -5.91
C ARG A 73 -1.59 6.22 -6.40
N ASP A 74 -0.99 5.89 -7.54
CA ASP A 74 -0.93 4.51 -8.04
C ASP A 74 -0.03 3.64 -7.15
N VAL A 75 1.11 4.16 -6.70
CA VAL A 75 1.96 3.45 -5.73
C VAL A 75 1.24 3.21 -4.40
N TYR A 76 0.44 4.16 -3.92
CA TYR A 76 -0.43 3.92 -2.76
C TYR A 76 -1.34 2.70 -2.97
N ILE A 77 -1.93 2.52 -4.15
CA ILE A 77 -2.79 1.35 -4.43
C ILE A 77 -2.00 0.05 -4.28
N ARG A 78 -0.77 -0.01 -4.83
CA ARG A 78 0.12 -1.18 -4.71
C ARG A 78 0.38 -1.52 -3.24
N MET A 79 0.76 -0.50 -2.46
CA MET A 79 1.03 -0.68 -1.02
C MET A 79 -0.24 -1.03 -0.25
N ALA A 80 -1.38 -0.41 -0.53
CA ALA A 80 -2.63 -0.66 0.19
C ALA A 80 -3.14 -2.09 -0.06
N VAL A 81 -3.08 -2.58 -1.30
CA VAL A 81 -3.48 -3.95 -1.66
C VAL A 81 -2.57 -4.95 -0.94
N PHE A 82 -1.26 -4.75 -1.00
CA PHE A 82 -0.29 -5.54 -0.24
C PHE A 82 -0.61 -5.56 1.25
N MET A 83 -0.87 -4.40 1.86
CA MET A 83 -1.19 -4.27 3.28
C MET A 83 -2.48 -5.01 3.66
N ARG A 84 -3.48 -5.02 2.78
CA ARG A 84 -4.72 -5.78 3.01
C ARG A 84 -4.47 -7.28 3.05
N GLY A 85 -3.61 -7.80 2.17
CA GLY A 85 -3.18 -9.20 2.18
C GLY A 85 -2.30 -9.53 3.39
N LEU A 86 -1.30 -8.67 3.66
CA LEU A 86 -0.33 -8.83 4.75
C LEU A 86 -1.02 -8.98 6.11
N ARG A 87 -2.06 -8.16 6.39
CA ARG A 87 -2.80 -8.20 7.66
C ARG A 87 -3.63 -9.46 7.88
N ARG A 88 -3.78 -10.32 6.86
CA ARG A 88 -4.40 -11.65 7.01
C ARG A 88 -3.38 -12.72 7.38
N MET A 89 -2.08 -12.39 7.36
CA MET A 89 -1.01 -13.32 7.67
C MET A 89 -0.74 -13.36 9.18
N PRO A 90 -0.47 -14.54 9.76
CA PRO A 90 -0.13 -14.67 11.18
C PRO A 90 1.05 -13.80 11.59
N GLY A 91 0.86 -12.97 12.62
CA GLY A 91 1.88 -12.06 13.15
C GLY A 91 1.94 -10.69 12.47
N TRP A 92 1.01 -10.40 11.56
CA TRP A 92 0.92 -9.14 10.81
C TRP A 92 -0.45 -8.46 10.94
N GLU A 93 -1.35 -8.99 11.76
CA GLU A 93 -2.74 -8.53 11.90
C GLU A 93 -2.81 -7.04 12.32
N ASN A 94 -1.89 -6.63 13.20
CA ASN A 94 -1.75 -5.27 13.70
C ASN A 94 -0.69 -4.47 12.92
N THR A 95 -0.72 -4.57 11.59
CA THR A 95 0.11 -3.76 10.69
C THR A 95 -0.64 -2.52 10.21
N LYS A 96 0.00 -1.34 10.28
CA LYS A 96 -0.54 -0.06 9.81
C LYS A 96 0.31 0.51 8.68
N LEU A 97 -0.33 1.01 7.62
CA LEU A 97 0.36 1.72 6.54
C LEU A 97 0.47 3.21 6.91
N VAL A 98 1.68 3.72 7.02
CA VAL A 98 1.94 5.14 7.27
C VAL A 98 1.95 5.88 5.94
N LEU A 99 1.06 6.86 5.80
CA LEU A 99 0.92 7.66 4.60
C LEU A 99 2.05 8.72 4.53
N PRO A 100 2.86 8.72 3.46
CA PRO A 100 3.95 9.69 3.33
C PRO A 100 3.39 11.08 3.06
N PRO A 101 3.80 12.12 3.79
CA PRO A 101 3.32 13.47 3.57
C PRO A 101 3.70 13.97 2.17
N TRP A 102 2.87 14.86 1.63
CA TRP A 102 3.14 15.49 0.34
C TRP A 102 4.06 16.69 0.54
N SER A 103 5.19 16.66 -0.14
CA SER A 103 6.20 17.72 -0.09
C SER A 103 6.86 17.91 -1.45
N GLU A 104 7.02 19.17 -1.85
CA GLU A 104 7.95 19.59 -2.92
C GLU A 104 7.84 18.79 -4.23
N LEU A 105 6.62 18.41 -4.63
CA LEU A 105 6.42 17.64 -5.86
C LEU A 105 6.88 18.45 -7.08
N HIS A 106 7.46 17.76 -8.06
CA HIS A 106 8.08 18.39 -9.24
C HIS A 106 7.16 19.41 -9.99
N HIS A 107 5.85 19.18 -9.98
CA HIS A 107 4.88 20.07 -10.64
C HIS A 107 4.28 21.15 -9.73
N TRP A 108 4.62 21.18 -8.45
CA TRP A 108 4.15 22.15 -7.48
C TRP A 108 5.07 23.37 -7.50
N ARG A 109 4.75 24.35 -8.36
CA ARG A 109 5.60 25.52 -8.65
C ARG A 109 5.19 26.80 -7.89
N SER A 110 4.21 26.70 -7.00
CA SER A 110 3.67 27.88 -6.31
C SER A 110 4.57 28.23 -5.13
N ASN A 111 5.34 29.30 -5.27
CA ASN A 111 6.30 29.73 -4.24
C ASN A 111 5.67 30.55 -3.10
N THR A 112 4.39 30.92 -3.21
CA THR A 112 3.67 31.77 -2.25
C THR A 112 2.94 30.99 -1.16
N ILE A 113 2.86 29.66 -1.30
CA ILE A 113 2.17 28.78 -0.36
C ILE A 113 3.14 27.73 0.17
N ASN A 114 2.98 27.35 1.44
CA ASN A 114 3.78 26.28 1.99
C ASN A 114 3.32 24.93 1.42
N GLN A 115 4.21 24.26 0.70
CA GLN A 115 3.97 22.99 0.01
C GLN A 115 4.76 21.83 0.63
N ARG A 116 5.11 21.95 1.90
CA ARG A 116 5.84 20.94 2.67
C ARG A 116 4.94 20.34 3.74
N ASN A 117 5.12 19.04 4.00
CA ASN A 117 4.45 18.31 5.07
C ASN A 117 2.92 18.32 4.99
N LEU A 118 2.35 18.36 3.79
CA LEU A 118 0.90 18.33 3.65
C LEU A 118 0.39 16.91 3.92
N THR A 119 -0.62 16.79 4.77
CA THR A 119 -1.27 15.52 5.11
C THR A 119 -2.14 15.01 3.96
N TRP A 120 -2.43 13.71 3.96
CA TRP A 120 -3.37 13.13 3.00
C TRP A 120 -4.78 13.65 3.19
N GLY A 121 -5.19 13.97 4.42
CA GLY A 121 -6.50 14.55 4.75
C GLY A 121 -6.84 15.84 4.02
N HIS A 122 -5.85 16.62 3.55
CA HIS A 122 -6.11 17.77 2.68
C HIS A 122 -6.68 17.36 1.32
N PHE A 123 -6.26 16.22 0.79
CA PHE A 123 -6.55 15.76 -0.56
C PHE A 123 -7.59 14.63 -0.60
N PHE A 124 -7.61 13.77 0.42
CA PHE A 124 -8.40 12.54 0.45
C PHE A 124 -9.17 12.39 1.76
N ASP A 125 -10.30 11.66 1.68
CA ASP A 125 -11.10 11.28 2.83
C ASP A 125 -10.51 10.02 3.48
N LEU A 126 -9.80 10.20 4.61
CA LEU A 126 -9.12 9.11 5.31
C LEU A 126 -10.10 8.04 5.83
N GLU A 127 -11.32 8.42 6.19
CA GLU A 127 -12.35 7.48 6.60
C GLU A 127 -12.69 6.50 5.47
N SER A 128 -12.82 6.99 4.24
CA SER A 128 -12.99 6.15 3.06
C SER A 128 -11.80 5.23 2.83
N MET A 129 -10.56 5.73 2.94
CA MET A 129 -9.35 4.93 2.74
C MET A 129 -9.22 3.81 3.80
N ARG A 130 -9.52 4.11 5.07
CA ARG A 130 -9.46 3.15 6.19
C ARG A 130 -10.44 2.00 6.07
N LYS A 131 -11.54 2.16 5.33
CA LYS A 131 -12.46 1.05 5.00
C LYS A 131 -11.82 -0.03 4.14
N PHE A 132 -10.72 0.26 3.43
CA PHE A 132 -10.01 -0.73 2.61
C PHE A 132 -8.87 -1.43 3.38
N THR A 133 -8.01 -0.65 4.05
CA THR A 133 -6.94 -1.16 4.93
C THR A 133 -6.57 -0.11 5.98
N GLU A 134 -5.83 -0.48 7.03
CA GLU A 134 -5.46 0.45 8.10
C GLU A 134 -4.38 1.40 7.59
N VAL A 135 -4.77 2.67 7.46
CA VAL A 135 -3.90 3.76 7.04
C VAL A 135 -3.90 4.85 8.10
N ILE A 136 -2.72 5.37 8.39
CA ILE A 136 -2.53 6.47 9.34
C ILE A 136 -1.68 7.58 8.72
N GLU A 137 -1.94 8.81 9.11
CA GLU A 137 -1.09 9.94 8.73
C GLU A 137 0.28 9.79 9.39
N ALA A 138 1.33 10.30 8.74
CA ALA A 138 2.66 10.40 9.32
C ALA A 138 2.67 11.05 10.71
N GLU A 139 1.93 12.14 10.89
CA GLU A 139 1.82 12.82 12.19
C GLU A 139 1.21 11.93 13.29
N GLN A 140 0.24 11.08 12.92
CA GLN A 140 -0.34 10.11 13.84
C GLN A 140 0.69 9.06 14.25
N PHE A 141 1.47 8.55 13.30
CA PHE A 141 2.57 7.64 13.57
C PHE A 141 3.57 8.22 14.58
N PHE A 142 4.02 9.46 14.39
CA PHE A 142 4.98 10.09 15.32
C PHE A 142 4.40 10.24 16.74
N ARG A 143 3.12 10.62 16.87
CA ARG A 143 2.46 10.69 18.18
C ARG A 143 2.34 9.33 18.85
N GLU A 144 2.02 8.28 18.09
CA GLU A 144 1.94 6.90 18.59
C GLU A 144 3.32 6.39 19.04
N PHE A 145 4.37 6.68 18.26
CA PHE A 145 5.75 6.34 18.60
C PHE A 145 6.24 7.09 19.85
N GLU A 146 5.98 8.40 19.94
CA GLU A 146 6.37 9.23 21.08
C GLU A 146 5.75 8.71 22.39
N ARG A 147 4.45 8.37 22.36
CA ARG A 147 3.74 7.76 23.51
C ARG A 147 4.33 6.43 23.94
N TRP A 148 4.72 5.57 22.99
CA TRP A 148 5.40 4.32 23.32
C TRP A 148 6.78 4.57 23.92
N SER A 149 7.56 5.49 23.33
CA SER A 149 8.95 5.75 23.73
C SER A 149 9.11 6.38 25.11
N THR A 150 8.12 7.16 25.58
CA THR A 150 8.18 7.91 26.85
C THR A 150 7.57 7.18 28.03
N GLY A 151 6.82 6.08 27.79
CA GLY A 151 5.94 5.48 28.80
C GLY A 151 4.93 6.50 29.36
N ASN A 152 4.03 6.08 30.24
CA ASN A 152 3.01 6.97 30.85
C ASN A 152 3.58 8.09 31.77
N GLY A 153 4.86 8.45 31.66
CA GLY A 153 5.42 9.58 32.37
C GLY A 153 6.94 9.68 32.25
N ARG A 154 7.41 10.60 31.40
CA ARG A 154 8.39 11.67 31.68
C ARG A 154 8.83 12.28 30.35
N HIS A 155 8.92 13.61 30.33
CA HIS A 155 9.48 14.39 29.23
C HIS A 155 11.01 14.23 29.21
N GLU A 156 11.51 13.06 28.82
CA GLU A 156 12.90 12.95 28.36
C GLU A 156 12.98 13.37 26.90
N ALA A 157 14.12 13.95 26.51
CA ALA A 157 14.34 14.58 25.20
C ALA A 157 13.83 13.69 24.05
N ARG A 158 13.14 14.30 23.07
CA ARG A 158 12.55 13.61 21.90
C ARG A 158 13.48 12.51 21.38
N LYS A 159 13.15 11.26 21.69
CA LYS A 159 13.90 10.09 21.22
C LYS A 159 13.76 10.02 19.70
N ALA A 160 14.87 9.75 19.02
CA ALA A 160 14.83 9.52 17.58
C ALA A 160 13.90 8.36 17.26
N VAL A 161 13.17 8.46 16.15
CA VAL A 161 12.30 7.39 15.67
C VAL A 161 13.19 6.29 15.12
N SER A 162 13.20 5.13 15.76
CA SER A 162 13.94 3.96 15.26
C SER A 162 13.16 3.34 14.10
N ILE A 163 13.86 3.16 12.98
CA ILE A 163 13.47 2.39 11.80
C ILE A 163 14.23 1.07 11.89
N ASN A 164 13.53 -0.02 12.20
CA ASN A 164 14.18 -1.31 12.37
C ASN A 164 14.76 -1.82 11.04
N GLU A 165 14.01 -1.66 9.96
CA GLU A 165 14.40 -2.16 8.64
C GLU A 165 14.16 -1.10 7.58
N TYR A 166 15.22 -0.67 6.90
CA TYR A 166 15.13 0.18 5.73
C TYR A 166 15.52 -0.60 4.47
N TYR A 167 14.61 -0.68 3.50
CA TYR A 167 14.81 -1.31 2.21
C TYR A 167 14.88 -0.25 1.10
N ARG A 168 16.05 -0.04 0.51
CA ARG A 168 16.21 0.74 -0.73
C ARG A 168 15.99 -0.18 -1.93
N LEU A 169 14.88 -0.02 -2.63
CA LEU A 169 14.60 -0.81 -3.82
C LEU A 169 15.27 -0.21 -5.06
N THR A 170 15.82 -1.08 -5.90
CA THR A 170 16.34 -0.74 -7.24
C THR A 170 15.90 -1.79 -8.26
N HIS A 171 15.95 -1.45 -9.54
CA HIS A 171 15.68 -2.42 -10.60
C HIS A 171 16.87 -3.38 -10.81
N PHE A 172 16.59 -4.57 -11.34
CA PHE A 172 17.61 -5.39 -12.01
C PHE A 172 18.01 -4.71 -13.32
N ASP A 173 19.28 -4.88 -13.73
CA ASP A 173 19.79 -4.29 -14.96
C ASP A 173 19.10 -4.89 -16.20
N ASP A 174 18.84 -6.20 -16.17
CA ASP A 174 18.01 -6.91 -17.14
C ASP A 174 16.76 -7.48 -16.44
N MET A 175 15.60 -6.92 -16.76
CA MET A 175 14.32 -7.39 -16.20
C MET A 175 13.68 -8.52 -17.01
N PHE A 176 14.19 -8.82 -18.21
CA PHE A 176 13.62 -9.80 -19.13
C PHE A 176 14.69 -10.79 -19.57
N GLU A 177 15.31 -11.45 -18.60
CA GLU A 177 16.29 -12.50 -18.85
C GLU A 177 15.66 -13.59 -19.74
N ASN A 178 16.19 -13.75 -20.96
CA ASN A 178 15.64 -14.63 -22.00
C ASN A 178 14.18 -14.32 -22.41
N GLY A 179 13.74 -13.07 -22.28
CA GLY A 179 12.38 -12.62 -22.63
C GLY A 179 11.32 -12.97 -21.59
N VAL A 180 11.70 -13.45 -20.40
CA VAL A 180 10.78 -13.85 -19.34
C VAL A 180 10.89 -12.89 -18.16
N PHE A 181 9.75 -12.37 -17.71
CA PHE A 181 9.67 -11.59 -16.48
C PHE A 181 9.44 -12.55 -15.31
N VAL A 182 10.34 -12.53 -14.31
CA VAL A 182 10.27 -13.40 -13.13
C VAL A 182 10.31 -12.57 -11.86
N ASP A 183 9.39 -12.86 -10.95
CA ASP A 183 9.36 -12.25 -9.62
C ASP A 183 10.58 -12.72 -8.81
N LYS A 184 11.48 -11.80 -8.50
CA LYS A 184 12.72 -12.07 -7.75
C LYS A 184 13.22 -10.83 -7.00
N PHE A 185 14.00 -11.09 -5.96
CA PHE A 185 14.71 -10.04 -5.24
C PHE A 185 16.07 -10.52 -4.75
N GLU A 186 17.05 -9.62 -4.77
CA GLU A 186 18.44 -9.90 -4.41
C GLU A 186 19.02 -8.74 -3.59
N GLN A 187 19.64 -9.06 -2.45
CA GLN A 187 20.34 -8.06 -1.66
C GLN A 187 21.65 -7.69 -2.35
N THR A 188 21.92 -6.39 -2.47
CA THR A 188 23.16 -5.86 -3.03
C THR A 188 23.95 -5.06 -2.00
N PRO A 189 25.30 -5.00 -2.11
CA PRO A 189 26.10 -4.17 -1.25
C PRO A 189 25.77 -2.69 -1.44
N CYS A 190 25.57 -1.95 -0.35
CA CYS A 190 25.46 -0.49 -0.40
C CYS A 190 25.81 0.15 0.95
N THR A 191 26.13 1.44 0.90
CA THR A 191 26.38 2.24 2.10
C THR A 191 25.06 2.71 2.72
N LYS A 192 25.00 2.72 4.05
CA LYS A 192 23.89 3.36 4.79
C LYS A 192 23.73 4.79 4.26
N ALA A 193 22.49 5.17 3.94
CA ALA A 193 22.21 6.56 3.61
C ALA A 193 22.59 7.44 4.81
N LEU A 194 23.41 8.48 4.61
CA LEU A 194 23.54 9.53 5.61
C LEU A 194 22.15 10.16 5.82
N THR A 195 21.84 10.72 6.99
CA THR A 195 20.56 11.42 7.21
C THR A 195 20.32 12.57 6.22
N LYS A 196 21.37 13.10 5.59
CA LYS A 196 21.30 14.05 4.47
C LYS A 196 20.85 13.41 3.14
N ASP A 197 21.15 12.13 2.95
CA ASP A 197 20.75 11.31 1.80
C ASP A 197 19.48 10.51 2.09
N ALA A 198 18.93 10.63 3.31
CA ALA A 198 17.65 10.09 3.67
C ALA A 198 16.58 10.70 2.73
N PRO A 199 15.59 9.91 2.32
CA PRO A 199 14.57 10.34 1.38
C PRO A 199 13.64 11.39 2.05
N GLY A 200 12.88 12.12 1.24
CA GLY A 200 12.17 13.35 1.60
C GLY A 200 11.29 13.22 2.85
N PHE A 201 10.57 12.12 3.03
CA PHE A 201 9.77 11.89 4.24
C PHE A 201 10.64 11.84 5.51
N MET A 202 11.83 11.23 5.41
CA MET A 202 12.80 11.20 6.50
C MET A 202 13.53 12.54 6.71
N ARG A 203 13.73 13.34 5.67
CA ARG A 203 14.34 14.68 5.81
C ARG A 203 13.44 15.67 6.55
N LEU A 204 12.13 15.49 6.44
CA LEU A 204 11.15 16.40 7.03
C LEU A 204 11.10 16.28 8.56
N HIS A 205 11.61 15.19 9.12
CA HIS A 205 11.74 15.00 10.57
C HIS A 205 13.21 14.74 10.94
N ALA A 206 13.80 15.63 11.72
CA ALA A 206 15.25 15.70 11.92
C ALA A 206 15.88 14.53 12.71
N THR A 207 15.12 13.53 13.14
CA THR A 207 15.60 12.48 14.05
C THR A 207 15.01 11.11 13.73
N PHE A 208 15.62 10.41 12.77
CA PHE A 208 15.46 8.97 12.58
C PHE A 208 16.77 8.24 12.86
N GLU A 209 16.68 7.07 13.48
CA GLU A 209 17.79 6.13 13.60
C GLU A 209 17.43 4.88 12.81
N ILE A 210 18.36 4.37 12.00
CA ILE A 210 18.13 3.18 11.17
C ILE A 210 18.99 2.04 11.71
N ASP A 211 18.32 1.00 12.23
CA ASP A 211 18.98 -0.17 12.80
C ASP A 211 19.62 -0.96 11.65
N GLU A 212 18.80 -1.52 10.76
CA GLU A 212 19.23 -2.28 9.59
C GLU A 212 18.90 -1.58 8.27
N PHE A 213 19.86 -1.60 7.33
CA PHE A 213 19.73 -0.96 6.03
C PHE A 213 20.13 -1.93 4.92
N TYR A 214 19.19 -2.16 4.00
CA TYR A 214 19.33 -3.11 2.89
C TYR A 214 19.13 -2.39 1.56
N CYS A 215 20.03 -2.63 0.60
CA CYS A 215 19.71 -2.37 -0.80
C CYS A 215 19.29 -3.66 -1.45
N VAL A 216 18.17 -3.59 -2.17
CA VAL A 216 17.54 -4.77 -2.75
C VAL A 216 17.20 -4.46 -4.19
N ARG A 217 17.80 -5.23 -5.11
CA ARG A 217 17.28 -5.32 -6.47
C ARG A 217 15.96 -6.07 -6.40
N PHE A 218 14.89 -5.46 -6.89
CA PHE A 218 13.54 -5.96 -6.74
C PHE A 218 12.82 -5.94 -8.09
N GLN A 219 12.15 -7.03 -8.40
CA GLN A 219 11.32 -7.17 -9.58
C GLN A 219 10.15 -8.08 -9.22
N GLY A 220 8.92 -7.58 -9.35
CA GLY A 220 7.73 -8.39 -9.13
C GLY A 220 6.58 -7.65 -8.47
N ALA A 221 5.55 -8.44 -8.14
CA ALA A 221 4.35 -7.99 -7.47
C ALA A 221 4.59 -7.53 -6.02
N ALA A 222 3.67 -6.75 -5.46
CA ALA A 222 3.77 -6.24 -4.10
C ALA A 222 3.74 -7.34 -3.04
N THR A 223 3.07 -8.47 -3.30
CA THR A 223 3.12 -9.66 -2.45
C THR A 223 4.52 -10.20 -2.22
N LEU A 224 5.46 -10.00 -3.16
CA LEU A 224 6.85 -10.44 -3.01
C LEU A 224 7.57 -9.71 -1.86
N LEU A 225 7.11 -8.53 -1.46
CA LEU A 225 7.62 -7.81 -0.28
C LEU A 225 7.45 -8.63 1.00
N TYR A 226 6.40 -9.45 1.12
CA TYR A 226 6.23 -10.32 2.29
C TYR A 226 7.40 -11.31 2.42
N SER A 227 7.75 -11.99 1.31
CA SER A 227 8.88 -12.91 1.26
C SER A 227 10.20 -12.20 1.58
N MET A 228 10.34 -10.96 1.10
CA MET A 228 11.49 -10.12 1.42
C MET A 228 11.59 -9.78 2.92
N PHE A 229 10.49 -9.31 3.53
CA PHE A 229 10.44 -8.98 4.96
C PHE A 229 10.63 -10.19 5.86
N LYS A 230 10.22 -11.38 5.42
CA LYS A 230 10.47 -12.64 6.13
C LYS A 230 11.91 -13.12 6.02
N LYS A 231 12.57 -12.87 4.88
CA LYS A 231 13.95 -13.28 4.64
C LYS A 231 14.95 -12.40 5.39
N PHE A 232 14.74 -11.08 5.36
CA PHE A 232 15.69 -10.12 5.93
C PHE A 232 15.30 -9.63 7.33
N GLY A 233 14.01 -9.75 7.69
CA GLY A 233 13.54 -9.28 8.98
C GLY A 233 14.03 -10.13 10.16
N PRO A 234 13.83 -9.63 11.39
CA PRO A 234 14.32 -10.28 12.60
C PRO A 234 13.61 -11.61 12.86
N GLU A 235 14.35 -12.59 13.40
CA GLU A 235 13.79 -13.90 13.79
C GLU A 235 12.67 -13.77 14.83
N LYS A 236 12.82 -12.84 15.77
CA LYS A 236 11.81 -12.50 16.79
C LYS A 236 11.26 -11.12 16.50
N GLN A 237 9.93 -11.02 16.40
CA GLN A 237 9.26 -9.75 16.15
C GLN A 237 9.38 -8.85 17.40
N PRO A 238 9.86 -7.60 17.27
CA PRO A 238 9.82 -6.64 18.37
C PRO A 238 8.37 -6.24 18.67
N GLU A 239 8.13 -5.65 19.85
CA GLU A 239 6.81 -5.13 20.22
C GLU A 239 6.30 -4.09 19.22
N ILE A 240 7.19 -3.18 18.80
CA ILE A 240 6.97 -2.22 17.73
C ILE A 240 7.99 -2.49 16.65
N ARG A 241 7.51 -2.81 15.44
CA ARG A 241 8.33 -2.99 14.25
C ARG A 241 8.09 -1.86 13.26
N THR A 242 9.15 -1.22 12.78
CA THR A 242 9.09 -0.14 11.80
C THR A 242 9.85 -0.55 10.53
N ILE A 243 9.12 -0.73 9.44
CA ILE A 243 9.67 -1.13 8.14
C ILE A 243 9.54 0.05 7.18
N PHE A 244 10.63 0.44 6.53
CA PHE A 244 10.66 1.51 5.55
C PHE A 244 10.99 0.97 4.15
N VAL A 245 10.09 1.18 3.19
CA VAL A 245 10.29 0.80 1.78
C VAL A 245 10.60 2.05 0.95
N GLY A 246 11.87 2.29 0.65
CA GLY A 246 12.31 3.34 -0.27
C GLY A 246 12.17 2.89 -1.73
N ASN A 247 11.87 3.85 -2.62
CA ASN A 247 11.66 3.60 -4.05
C ASN A 247 10.50 2.60 -4.32
N ALA A 248 9.39 2.79 -3.62
CA ALA A 248 8.23 1.91 -3.72
C ALA A 248 7.58 1.89 -5.12
N GLU A 249 7.93 2.81 -6.03
CA GLU A 249 7.54 2.73 -7.44
C GLU A 249 8.10 1.51 -8.19
N VAL A 250 9.18 0.90 -7.68
CA VAL A 250 9.81 -0.30 -8.23
C VAL A 250 8.87 -1.51 -8.13
N VAL A 251 8.03 -1.54 -7.10
CA VAL A 251 7.08 -2.63 -6.82
C VAL A 251 5.91 -2.56 -7.79
N LEU A 252 5.48 -3.68 -8.37
CA LEU A 252 4.34 -3.74 -9.28
C LEU A 252 3.01 -4.04 -8.55
N HIS A 253 1.88 -3.81 -9.23
CA HIS A 253 0.58 -4.31 -8.77
C HIS A 253 0.57 -5.84 -8.78
N ASP A 254 -0.07 -6.47 -7.78
CA ASP A 254 -0.26 -7.93 -7.77
C ASP A 254 -1.10 -8.40 -8.97
N HIS A 255 -2.28 -7.80 -9.11
CA HIS A 255 -3.18 -8.04 -10.23
C HIS A 255 -3.79 -6.70 -10.68
N TRP A 256 -3.27 -6.14 -11.76
CA TRP A 256 -3.77 -4.87 -12.29
C TRP A 256 -5.21 -4.99 -12.77
N GLY A 257 -6.10 -4.14 -12.26
CA GLY A 257 -7.50 -4.07 -12.68
C GLY A 257 -8.44 -5.13 -12.08
N ASN A 258 -7.98 -5.94 -11.11
CA ASN A 258 -8.85 -6.87 -10.38
C ASN A 258 -9.73 -6.14 -9.34
N VAL A 259 -10.52 -6.91 -8.58
CA VAL A 259 -11.40 -6.37 -7.53
C VAL A 259 -10.61 -5.55 -6.50
N ASP A 260 -9.48 -6.08 -6.03
CA ASP A 260 -8.66 -5.46 -4.98
C ASP A 260 -8.08 -4.12 -5.43
N TYR A 261 -7.56 -4.08 -6.66
CA TYR A 261 -7.14 -2.86 -7.32
C TYR A 261 -8.28 -1.83 -7.37
N TRP A 262 -9.46 -2.22 -7.83
CA TRP A 262 -10.59 -1.30 -7.97
C TRP A 262 -11.15 -0.84 -6.63
N GLU A 263 -11.16 -1.70 -5.61
CA GLU A 263 -11.57 -1.33 -4.25
C GLU A 263 -10.59 -0.36 -3.60
N ALA A 264 -9.28 -0.62 -3.69
CA ALA A 264 -8.25 0.34 -3.27
C ALA A 264 -8.40 1.67 -4.02
N ARG A 265 -8.63 1.62 -5.33
CA ARG A 265 -8.83 2.82 -6.14
C ARG A 265 -10.11 3.59 -5.75
N ARG A 266 -11.19 2.89 -5.40
CA ARG A 266 -12.49 3.46 -4.96
C ARG A 266 -12.41 4.06 -3.56
N SER A 267 -11.58 3.50 -2.69
CA SER A 267 -11.36 3.99 -1.32
C SER A 267 -10.69 5.35 -1.27
N MET A 268 -9.89 5.71 -2.29
CA MET A 268 -9.31 7.03 -2.48
C MET A 268 -10.35 8.09 -2.90
N ARG A 269 -11.31 8.38 -2.03
CA ARG A 269 -12.25 9.50 -2.19
C ARG A 269 -11.51 10.81 -1.91
N PHE A 270 -11.77 11.84 -2.72
CA PHE A 270 -11.23 13.17 -2.43
C PHE A 270 -11.82 13.74 -1.14
N SER A 271 -11.11 14.66 -0.50
CA SER A 271 -11.58 15.32 0.71
C SER A 271 -12.91 16.05 0.46
N LYS A 272 -13.79 16.05 1.47
CA LYS A 272 -15.13 16.65 1.37
C LYS A 272 -15.09 18.12 0.95
N THR A 273 -14.08 18.86 1.43
CA THR A 273 -13.83 20.26 1.04
C THR A 273 -13.56 20.40 -0.46
N LEU A 274 -12.67 19.57 -1.03
CA LEU A 274 -12.36 19.63 -2.47
C LEU A 274 -13.57 19.23 -3.33
N VAL A 275 -14.34 18.25 -2.88
CA VAL A 275 -15.59 17.85 -3.56
C VAL A 275 -16.60 18.99 -3.54
N SER A 276 -16.79 19.65 -2.40
CA SER A 276 -17.70 20.80 -2.28
C SER A 276 -17.33 21.94 -3.22
N ILE A 277 -16.04 22.30 -3.30
CA ILE A 277 -15.55 23.35 -4.21
C ILE A 277 -15.80 22.95 -5.68
N ALA A 278 -15.55 21.68 -6.02
CA ALA A 278 -15.78 21.20 -7.38
C ALA A 278 -17.28 21.18 -7.74
N ASP A 279 -18.14 20.80 -6.82
CA ASP A 279 -19.60 20.78 -7.03
C ASP A 279 -20.18 22.20 -7.14
N GLU A 280 -19.68 23.16 -6.36
CA GLU A 280 -20.03 24.57 -6.50
C GLU A 280 -19.62 25.11 -7.88
N PHE A 281 -18.38 24.84 -8.30
CA PHE A 281 -17.88 25.24 -9.61
C PHE A 281 -18.73 24.65 -10.76
N ARG A 282 -19.08 23.36 -10.66
CA ARG A 282 -19.96 22.67 -11.63
C ARG A 282 -21.34 23.30 -11.70
N LEU A 283 -21.94 23.58 -10.55
CA LEU A 283 -23.26 24.16 -10.47
C LEU A 283 -23.28 25.57 -11.05
N HIS A 284 -22.35 26.42 -10.64
CA HIS A 284 -22.31 27.83 -11.05
C HIS A 284 -22.00 28.01 -12.55
N ASN A 285 -21.04 27.24 -13.08
CA ASN A 285 -20.53 27.49 -14.43
C ASN A 285 -21.17 26.62 -15.51
N PHE A 286 -21.70 25.44 -15.14
CA PHE A 286 -22.24 24.48 -16.09
C PHE A 286 -23.64 23.99 -15.74
N ASN A 287 -24.27 24.55 -14.69
CA ASN A 287 -25.60 24.14 -14.22
C ASN A 287 -25.69 22.61 -13.95
N SER A 288 -24.55 22.02 -13.57
CA SER A 288 -24.28 20.58 -13.45
C SER A 288 -24.36 20.13 -11.99
N SER A 289 -25.08 19.03 -11.74
CA SER A 289 -25.18 18.38 -10.41
C SER A 289 -25.27 16.87 -10.58
N ASN A 290 -24.97 16.11 -9.53
CA ASN A 290 -25.01 14.64 -9.61
C ASN A 290 -26.40 14.11 -10.00
N GLU A 291 -27.47 14.74 -9.53
CA GLU A 291 -28.86 14.38 -9.82
C GLU A 291 -29.19 14.62 -11.30
N ARG A 292 -28.86 15.81 -11.82
CA ARG A 292 -29.13 16.19 -13.21
C ARG A 292 -28.30 15.38 -14.20
N ASP A 293 -27.06 15.09 -13.82
CA ASP A 293 -26.07 14.39 -14.63
C ASP A 293 -26.21 12.86 -14.49
N ARG A 294 -27.14 12.39 -13.65
CA ARG A 294 -27.39 10.98 -13.32
C ARG A 294 -26.12 10.26 -12.84
N VAL A 295 -25.24 10.96 -12.14
CA VAL A 295 -24.00 10.43 -11.58
C VAL A 295 -24.31 9.81 -10.23
N GLN A 296 -24.15 8.50 -10.12
CA GLN A 296 -24.29 7.81 -8.83
C GLN A 296 -23.00 7.92 -8.04
N ARG A 297 -23.09 8.54 -6.86
CA ARG A 297 -21.98 8.63 -5.93
C ARG A 297 -22.48 8.46 -4.49
N PRO A 298 -22.62 7.21 -4.01
CA PRO A 298 -23.01 6.98 -2.62
C PRO A 298 -21.97 7.53 -1.65
N ALA A 299 -22.42 7.82 -0.42
CA ALA A 299 -21.60 8.36 0.65
C ALA A 299 -20.44 7.43 1.02
N SER A 300 -20.72 6.13 1.17
CA SER A 300 -19.67 5.12 1.28
C SER A 300 -19.31 4.58 -0.10
N TRP A 301 -18.01 4.44 -0.37
CA TRP A 301 -17.56 3.81 -1.61
C TRP A 301 -17.93 2.33 -1.68
N THR A 302 -18.04 1.65 -0.55
CA THR A 302 -18.44 0.24 -0.45
C THR A 302 -19.81 -0.04 -1.05
N ASP A 303 -20.68 0.97 -1.10
CA ASP A 303 -22.07 0.83 -1.56
C ASP A 303 -22.21 1.09 -3.08
N GLU A 304 -21.10 1.40 -3.75
CA GLU A 304 -21.11 1.55 -5.21
C GLU A 304 -21.41 0.23 -5.90
N LYS A 305 -22.19 0.32 -6.97
CA LYS A 305 -22.57 -0.81 -7.82
C LYS A 305 -22.17 -0.51 -9.26
N PRO A 306 -21.97 -1.55 -10.11
CA PRO A 306 -21.76 -1.36 -11.53
C PRO A 306 -22.87 -0.49 -12.13
N TYR A 307 -22.49 0.65 -12.71
CA TYR A 307 -23.42 1.62 -13.27
C TYR A 307 -22.85 2.24 -14.54
N ARG A 308 -23.63 2.18 -15.64
CA ARG A 308 -23.25 2.67 -16.98
C ARG A 308 -24.25 3.67 -17.56
N LYS A 309 -25.20 4.17 -16.74
CA LYS A 309 -26.25 5.12 -17.17
C LYS A 309 -25.96 6.57 -16.76
N ALA A 310 -24.71 6.88 -16.36
CA ALA A 310 -24.30 8.24 -16.07
C ALA A 310 -24.38 9.06 -17.36
N LYS A 311 -25.05 10.23 -17.30
CA LYS A 311 -25.18 11.13 -18.45
C LYS A 311 -23.99 12.09 -18.52
N GLY A 312 -23.55 12.60 -17.37
CA GLY A 312 -22.61 13.73 -17.30
C GLY A 312 -23.33 15.06 -17.51
N GLY A 313 -22.67 16.15 -17.13
CA GLY A 313 -23.15 17.51 -17.39
C GLY A 313 -23.00 17.90 -18.87
N ASP A 314 -23.68 18.97 -19.28
CA ASP A 314 -23.69 19.43 -20.67
C ASP A 314 -22.45 20.27 -21.01
N PHE A 315 -21.28 19.63 -20.95
CA PHE A 315 -20.00 20.25 -21.28
C PHE A 315 -19.00 19.19 -21.73
N LEU A 316 -18.03 19.60 -22.55
CA LEU A 316 -16.86 18.78 -22.90
C LEU A 316 -15.70 19.10 -21.97
N CYS A 317 -15.01 18.06 -21.50
CA CYS A 317 -13.81 18.19 -20.67
C CYS A 317 -12.61 17.60 -21.41
N ALA A 318 -11.47 18.31 -21.34
CA ALA A 318 -10.20 17.83 -21.86
C ALA A 318 -9.08 18.10 -20.84
N HIS A 319 -8.19 17.13 -20.64
CA HIS A 319 -6.97 17.29 -19.86
C HIS A 319 -5.77 17.45 -20.79
N LEU A 320 -5.29 18.69 -20.94
CA LEU A 320 -4.17 19.03 -21.83
C LEU A 320 -2.84 18.99 -21.07
N ARG A 321 -2.19 17.83 -21.05
CA ARG A 321 -0.85 17.65 -20.45
C ARG A 321 0.24 18.25 -21.35
N ARG A 322 0.77 19.41 -20.98
CA ARG A 322 1.86 20.14 -21.69
C ARG A 322 3.13 20.20 -20.82
N ALA A 323 3.72 21.37 -20.64
CA ALA A 323 4.92 21.60 -19.81
C ALA A 323 6.06 20.63 -20.15
N ASP A 324 6.58 19.90 -19.17
CA ASP A 324 7.65 18.90 -19.29
C ASP A 324 7.38 17.81 -20.36
N PHE A 325 6.11 17.50 -20.68
CA PHE A 325 5.80 16.57 -21.78
C PHE A 325 6.27 17.07 -23.15
N LEU A 326 6.49 18.38 -23.33
CA LEU A 326 7.03 18.92 -24.58
C LEU A 326 8.54 18.68 -24.73
N TYR A 327 9.23 18.40 -23.62
CA TYR A 327 10.70 18.36 -23.54
C TYR A 327 11.25 16.98 -23.17
N GLY A 328 10.40 16.04 -22.73
CA GLY A 328 10.78 14.64 -22.53
C GLY A 328 11.04 13.95 -23.86
N ARG A 329 12.30 13.90 -24.28
CA ARG A 329 12.81 13.03 -25.34
C ARG A 329 13.56 11.87 -24.73
#